data_AF-H3A3M3-F1
#
_entry.id   AF-H3A3M3-F1
#
_cell.length_a   1.000
_cell.length_b   1.000
_cell.length_c   1.000
_cell.angle_alpha   90.00
_cell.angle_beta   90.00
_cell.angle_gamma   90.00
#
_symmetry.space_group_name_H-M   'P 1'
#
loop_
_entity.id
_entity.type
_entity.pdbx_description
1 polymer ?
#
loop_
_entity_poly.entity_id
_entity_poly.type
_entity_poly.pdbx_seq_one_letter_code
_entity_poly.pdbx_strand_id
1 'polypeptide(L)'
;QHKPVIIHVGIEIPVMAVKRVPRWNLGKVAWDSFEAKVEKTISQIPPTPKNYDRFLALLISTGKNNIPRGHRKGYIPCWTPNCYEQSEDPAAASALLDALDAARRQRWIECVESLDFTHLSCRAWGCLRKLGAANPVVAPDVKVKPDAIAAYLVGNSKGPLNKQYKQEVKHQLRKVMTACPESSALSTHFSSEELATALAATKKGKAAGKDGIPPDFLHHLGPRAHK
;
A
#
# COMPACT_ATOMS: atom_id res chain seq x y z
N GLN A 1 -41.64 -12.90 33.01
CA GLN A 1 -40.42 -13.73 32.85
C GLN A 1 -39.25 -12.81 32.55
N HIS A 2 -38.29 -12.71 33.47
CA HIS A 2 -37.05 -11.95 33.23
C HIS A 2 -36.08 -12.82 32.42
N LYS A 3 -35.46 -12.24 31.39
CA LYS A 3 -34.37 -12.91 30.67
C LYS A 3 -33.09 -12.77 31.50
N PRO A 4 -32.34 -13.84 31.75
CA PRO A 4 -31.04 -13.73 32.39
C PRO A 4 -30.10 -12.90 31.51
N VAL A 5 -29.39 -11.95 32.12
CA VAL A 5 -28.31 -11.20 31.49
C VAL A 5 -27.01 -11.91 31.84
N ILE A 6 -26.32 -12.42 30.82
CA ILE A 6 -24.97 -12.98 30.97
C ILE A 6 -24.01 -11.80 31.00
N ILE A 7 -23.34 -11.61 32.14
CA ILE A 7 -22.28 -10.61 32.29
C ILE A 7 -20.96 -11.39 32.26
N HIS A 8 -20.11 -11.11 31.26
CA HIS A 8 -18.74 -11.57 31.27
C HIS A 8 -17.95 -10.72 32.28
N VAL A 9 -17.60 -11.31 33.41
CA VAL A 9 -16.78 -10.67 34.45
C VAL A 9 -15.35 -11.15 34.26
N GLY A 10 -14.47 -10.28 33.74
CA GLY A 10 -13.07 -10.58 33.48
C GLY A 10 -12.42 -9.58 32.53
N ILE A 11 -11.07 -9.55 32.50
CA ILE A 11 -10.31 -8.73 31.55
C ILE A 11 -10.27 -9.46 30.21
N GLU A 12 -11.04 -8.99 29.23
CA GLU A 12 -10.95 -9.49 27.86
C GLU A 12 -9.82 -8.77 27.11
N ILE A 13 -8.81 -9.51 26.67
CA ILE A 13 -7.78 -8.96 25.78
C ILE A 13 -8.43 -8.77 24.40
N PRO A 14 -8.55 -7.52 23.88
CA PRO A 14 -9.20 -7.29 22.61
C PRO A 14 -8.36 -7.90 21.49
N VAL A 15 -8.82 -9.01 20.92
CA VAL A 15 -8.26 -9.56 19.70
C VAL A 15 -8.71 -8.68 18.55
N MET A 16 -7.79 -7.91 17.98
CA MET A 16 -8.11 -7.05 16.85
C MET A 16 -8.56 -7.90 15.66
N ALA A 17 -9.79 -7.66 15.18
CA ALA A 17 -10.31 -8.26 13.96
C ALA A 17 -9.58 -7.65 12.75
N VAL A 18 -8.41 -8.19 12.42
CA VAL A 18 -7.68 -7.79 11.21
C VAL A 18 -8.28 -8.49 10.01
N LYS A 19 -8.56 -7.74 8.93
CA LYS A 19 -8.99 -8.31 7.65
C LYS A 19 -8.00 -9.38 7.22
N ARG A 20 -8.49 -10.63 7.07
CA ARG A 20 -7.68 -11.79 6.67
C ARG A 20 -7.33 -11.71 5.18
N VAL A 21 -6.42 -10.80 4.83
CA VAL A 21 -5.89 -10.70 3.48
C VAL A 21 -4.61 -11.54 3.39
N PRO A 22 -4.57 -12.58 2.54
CA PRO A 22 -3.36 -13.37 2.34
C PRO A 22 -2.27 -12.50 1.72
N ARG A 23 -1.12 -12.44 2.38
CA ARG A 23 0.09 -11.74 1.94
C ARG A 23 1.12 -12.74 1.46
N TRP A 24 1.93 -12.33 0.49
CA TRP A 24 3.11 -13.07 0.05
C TRP A 24 4.15 -13.06 1.17
N ASN A 25 4.63 -14.23 1.57
CA ASN A 25 5.76 -14.33 2.50
C ASN A 25 7.06 -14.36 1.71
N LEU A 26 7.55 -13.19 1.34
CA LEU A 26 8.75 -13.01 0.52
C LEU A 26 10.04 -13.49 1.20
N GLY A 27 10.03 -13.66 2.52
CA GLY A 27 11.17 -14.19 3.29
C GLY A 27 11.29 -15.71 3.27
N LYS A 28 10.30 -16.44 2.72
CA LYS A 28 10.31 -17.92 2.63
C LYS A 28 10.20 -18.40 1.17
N VAL A 29 10.72 -17.62 0.23
CA VAL A 29 10.60 -17.88 -1.21
C VAL A 29 11.76 -18.67 -1.74
N ALA A 30 11.47 -19.66 -2.60
CA ALA A 30 12.43 -20.28 -3.49
C ALA A 30 12.52 -19.48 -4.80
N TRP A 31 13.34 -18.42 -4.83
CA TRP A 31 13.43 -17.52 -5.98
C TRP A 31 13.98 -18.21 -7.22
N ASP A 32 14.95 -19.12 -7.06
CA ASP A 32 15.54 -19.88 -8.17
C ASP A 32 14.48 -20.72 -8.92
N SER A 33 13.58 -21.35 -8.17
CA SER A 33 12.47 -22.14 -8.75
C SER A 33 11.39 -21.25 -9.39
N PHE A 34 11.23 -20.03 -8.89
CA PHE A 34 10.34 -19.03 -9.49
C PHE A 34 10.89 -18.53 -10.82
N GLU A 35 12.14 -18.09 -10.83
CA GLU A 35 12.83 -17.56 -12.00
C GLU A 35 12.88 -18.60 -13.13
N ALA A 36 13.31 -19.83 -12.82
CA ALA A 36 13.36 -20.91 -13.82
C ALA A 36 12.00 -21.20 -14.48
N LYS A 37 10.90 -21.10 -13.71
CA LYS A 37 9.55 -21.32 -14.23
C LYS A 37 9.06 -20.15 -15.07
N VAL A 38 9.37 -18.91 -14.68
CA VAL A 38 9.06 -17.71 -15.47
C VAL A 38 9.82 -17.73 -16.79
N GLU A 39 11.14 -17.96 -16.76
CA GLU A 39 12.00 -18.02 -17.95
C GLU A 39 11.57 -19.06 -18.99
N LYS A 40 11.10 -20.23 -18.53
CA LYS A 40 10.61 -21.29 -19.42
C LYS A 40 9.35 -20.85 -20.15
N THR A 41 8.43 -20.20 -19.43
CA THR A 41 7.07 -19.95 -19.92
C THR A 41 6.94 -18.60 -20.63
N ILE A 42 7.77 -17.62 -20.28
CA ILE A 42 7.70 -16.27 -20.86
C ILE A 42 7.98 -16.25 -22.36
N SER A 43 8.81 -17.20 -22.84
CA SER A 43 9.08 -17.40 -24.26
C SER A 43 7.83 -17.71 -25.10
N GLN A 44 6.75 -18.16 -24.46
CA GLN A 44 5.49 -18.50 -25.12
C GLN A 44 4.51 -17.31 -25.18
N ILE A 45 4.84 -16.18 -24.56
CA ILE A 45 3.99 -14.99 -24.49
C ILE A 45 4.61 -13.89 -25.36
N PRO A 46 3.99 -13.54 -26.50
CA PRO A 46 4.49 -12.44 -27.32
C PRO A 46 4.47 -11.11 -26.55
N PRO A 47 5.53 -10.27 -26.64
CA PRO A 47 5.65 -9.00 -25.92
C PRO A 47 4.75 -7.93 -26.55
N THR A 48 3.44 -8.11 -26.43
CA THR A 48 2.42 -7.17 -26.91
C THR A 48 1.54 -6.72 -25.75
N PRO A 49 1.07 -5.46 -25.71
CA PRO A 49 0.24 -4.96 -24.63
C PRO A 49 -1.04 -5.79 -24.40
N LYS A 50 -1.59 -6.40 -25.44
CA LYS A 50 -2.76 -7.29 -25.38
C LYS A 50 -2.52 -8.54 -24.52
N ASN A 51 -1.26 -8.95 -24.35
CA ASN A 51 -0.89 -10.12 -23.56
C ASN A 51 -0.52 -9.79 -22.11
N TYR A 52 -0.68 -8.54 -21.67
CA TYR A 52 -0.33 -8.13 -20.31
C TYR A 52 -1.05 -8.98 -19.25
N ASP A 53 -2.35 -9.23 -19.41
CA ASP A 53 -3.10 -10.06 -18.46
C ASP A 53 -2.60 -11.50 -18.40
N ARG A 54 -2.13 -12.06 -19.53
CA ARG A 54 -1.50 -13.40 -19.56
C ARG A 54 -0.17 -13.40 -18.81
N PHE A 55 0.62 -12.34 -18.96
CA PHE A 55 1.86 -12.17 -18.21
C PHE A 55 1.59 -12.03 -16.70
N LEU A 56 0.59 -11.23 -16.30
CA LEU A 56 0.17 -11.12 -14.90
C LEU A 56 -0.26 -12.49 -14.33
N ALA A 57 -1.09 -13.22 -15.08
CA ALA A 57 -1.57 -14.54 -14.69
C ALA A 57 -0.41 -15.53 -14.54
N LEU A 58 0.59 -15.49 -15.42
CA LEU A 58 1.82 -16.27 -15.31
C LEU A 58 2.50 -15.99 -13.97
N LEU A 59 2.84 -14.73 -13.69
CA LEU A 59 3.55 -14.34 -12.47
C LEU A 59 2.79 -14.68 -11.18
N ILE A 60 1.47 -14.48 -11.18
CA ILE A 60 0.64 -14.84 -10.04
C ILE A 60 0.61 -16.36 -9.86
N SER A 61 0.51 -17.14 -10.94
CA SER A 61 0.48 -18.60 -10.88
C SER A 61 1.82 -19.20 -10.45
N THR A 62 2.95 -18.68 -10.95
CA THR A 62 4.29 -19.09 -10.51
C THR A 62 4.52 -18.69 -9.07
N GLY A 63 4.12 -17.47 -8.69
CA GLY A 63 4.16 -16.98 -7.32
C GLY A 63 3.38 -17.88 -6.37
N LYS A 64 2.14 -18.26 -6.70
CA LYS A 64 1.31 -19.15 -5.85
C LYS A 64 1.97 -20.51 -5.59
N ASN A 65 2.74 -21.03 -6.55
CA ASN A 65 3.40 -22.33 -6.42
C ASN A 65 4.69 -22.26 -5.59
N ASN A 66 5.43 -21.16 -5.69
CA ASN A 66 6.79 -21.06 -5.15
C ASN A 66 6.88 -20.17 -3.90
N ILE A 67 5.83 -19.39 -3.61
CA ILE A 67 5.81 -18.40 -2.52
C ILE A 67 4.66 -18.74 -1.58
N PRO A 68 4.95 -19.10 -0.32
CA PRO A 68 3.90 -19.34 0.64
C PRO A 68 3.07 -18.07 0.86
N ARG A 69 1.74 -18.23 0.79
CA ARG A 69 0.77 -17.17 1.10
C ARG A 69 0.11 -17.45 2.42
N GLY A 70 0.02 -16.43 3.26
CA GLY A 70 -0.60 -16.56 4.57
C GLY A 70 -1.14 -15.23 5.06
N HIS A 71 -2.01 -15.32 6.06
CA HIS A 71 -2.40 -14.17 6.85
C HIS A 71 -1.81 -14.33 8.25
N ARG A 72 -1.54 -13.21 8.93
CA ARG A 72 -1.21 -13.28 10.36
C ARG A 72 -2.46 -13.74 11.09
N LYS A 73 -2.38 -14.87 11.79
CA LYS A 73 -3.39 -15.29 12.78
C LYS A 73 -3.40 -14.24 13.91
N GLY A 74 -4.52 -14.11 14.62
CA GLY A 74 -4.84 -13.03 15.57
C GLY A 74 -3.61 -12.38 16.19
N TYR A 75 -3.34 -11.13 15.80
CA TYR A 75 -2.19 -10.39 16.32
C TYR A 75 -2.58 -9.77 17.65
N ILE A 76 -1.91 -10.20 18.72
CA ILE A 76 -1.96 -9.54 20.01
C ILE A 76 -0.66 -8.72 20.14
N PRO A 77 -0.75 -7.38 20.29
CA PRO A 77 0.43 -6.54 20.46
C PRO A 77 1.26 -6.96 21.67
N CYS A 78 2.60 -6.96 21.49
CA CYS A 78 3.59 -7.30 22.52
C CYS A 78 3.59 -8.76 22.98
N TRP A 79 2.88 -9.65 22.27
CA TRP A 79 2.92 -11.08 22.51
C TRP A 79 4.26 -11.68 22.09
N THR A 80 5.05 -12.15 23.06
CA THR A 80 6.34 -12.80 22.85
C THR A 80 6.20 -14.33 22.96
N PRO A 81 7.20 -15.13 22.53
CA PRO A 81 7.15 -16.59 22.67
C PRO A 81 6.89 -17.09 24.10
N ASN A 82 7.32 -16.34 25.11
CA ASN A 82 7.12 -16.68 26.53
C ASN A 82 5.66 -16.51 26.97
N CYS A 83 4.82 -15.82 26.18
CA CYS A 83 3.40 -15.60 26.47
C CYS A 83 2.50 -16.78 26.08
N TYR A 84 3.03 -17.83 25.44
CA TYR A 84 2.24 -19.00 25.01
C TYR A 84 2.08 -20.08 26.10
N GLU A 85 2.72 -19.92 27.25
CA GLU A 85 2.53 -20.83 28.39
C GLU A 85 1.16 -20.55 29.03
N GLN A 86 0.16 -21.33 28.59
CA GLN A 86 -1.16 -21.33 29.22
C GLN A 86 -1.04 -22.05 30.56
N SER A 87 -1.00 -21.28 31.64
CA SER A 87 -1.13 -21.78 33.00
C SER A 87 -2.58 -21.57 33.47
N GLU A 88 -3.15 -22.57 34.14
CA GLU A 88 -4.45 -22.44 34.82
C GLU A 88 -4.35 -21.63 36.13
N ASP A 89 -3.13 -21.24 36.53
CA ASP A 89 -2.86 -20.46 37.74
C ASP A 89 -3.23 -18.98 37.56
N PRO A 90 -4.14 -18.42 38.38
CA PRO A 90 -4.48 -16.99 38.35
C PRO A 90 -3.27 -16.07 38.60
N ALA A 91 -2.27 -16.51 39.37
CA ALA A 91 -1.05 -15.72 39.60
C ALA A 91 -0.20 -15.59 38.33
N ALA A 92 -0.09 -16.68 37.56
CA ALA A 92 0.58 -16.67 36.27
C ALA A 92 -0.15 -15.80 35.24
N ALA A 93 -1.49 -15.80 35.24
CA ALA A 93 -2.30 -14.93 34.40
C ALA A 93 -2.07 -13.44 34.72
N SER A 94 -2.01 -13.06 36.00
CA SER A 94 -1.70 -11.69 36.42
C SER A 94 -0.29 -11.28 35.99
N ALA A 95 0.70 -12.13 36.23
CA ALA A 95 2.09 -11.86 35.84
C ALA A 95 2.23 -11.68 34.32
N LEU A 96 1.47 -12.45 33.52
CA LEU A 96 1.42 -12.29 32.07
C LEU A 96 0.83 -10.93 31.66
N LEU A 97 -0.25 -10.49 32.30
CA LEU A 97 -0.86 -9.19 32.03
C LEU A 97 0.11 -8.06 32.36
N ASP A 98 0.78 -8.12 33.51
CA ASP A 98 1.79 -7.15 33.93
C ASP A 98 2.96 -7.10 32.94
N ALA A 99 3.44 -8.25 32.48
CA ALA A 99 4.50 -8.34 31.47
C ALA A 99 4.05 -7.74 30.12
N LEU A 100 2.82 -8.01 29.68
CA LEU A 100 2.28 -7.43 28.45
C LEU A 100 2.13 -5.91 28.56
N ASP A 101 1.66 -5.41 29.70
CA ASP A 101 1.51 -3.98 29.93
C ASP A 101 2.87 -3.27 30.05
N ALA A 102 3.85 -3.88 30.71
CA ALA A 102 5.23 -3.39 30.73
C ALA A 102 5.81 -3.31 29.30
N ALA A 103 5.63 -4.35 28.49
CA ALA A 103 6.10 -4.37 27.11
C ALA A 103 5.38 -3.34 26.21
N ARG A 104 4.07 -3.13 26.41
CA ARG A 104 3.31 -2.07 25.74
C ARG A 104 3.82 -0.68 26.12
N ARG A 105 4.06 -0.44 27.42
CA ARG A 105 4.63 0.82 27.94
C ARG A 105 6.02 1.07 27.34
N GLN A 106 6.88 0.06 27.30
CA GLN A 106 8.22 0.20 26.74
C GLN A 106 8.18 0.55 25.26
N ARG A 107 7.39 -0.17 24.45
CA ARG A 107 7.18 0.18 23.03
C ARG A 107 6.61 1.58 22.84
N TRP A 108 5.75 2.02 23.75
CA TRP A 108 5.21 3.37 23.72
C TRP A 108 6.30 4.41 23.96
N ILE A 109 7.14 4.21 24.98
CA ILE A 109 8.29 5.06 25.29
C ILE A 109 9.23 5.15 24.08
N GLU A 110 9.67 4.01 23.55
CA GLU A 110 10.54 3.97 22.35
C GLU A 110 9.92 4.68 21.15
N CYS A 111 8.61 4.49 20.94
CA CYS A 111 7.89 5.17 19.86
C CYS A 111 7.93 6.68 20.06
N VAL A 112 7.66 7.18 21.26
CA VAL A 112 7.66 8.62 21.57
C VAL A 112 9.06 9.22 21.54
N GLU A 113 10.08 8.55 22.08
CA GLU A 113 11.48 8.99 22.04
C GLU A 113 12.01 9.09 20.61
N SER A 114 11.59 8.17 19.73
CA SER A 114 11.96 8.19 18.31
C SER A 114 11.16 9.20 17.45
N LEU A 115 10.13 9.86 18.01
CA LEU A 115 9.32 10.81 17.26
C LEU A 115 10.05 12.15 17.11
N ASP A 116 10.57 12.36 15.92
CA ASP A 116 11.07 13.67 15.51
C ASP A 116 9.97 14.48 14.81
N PHE A 117 9.55 15.59 15.42
CA PHE A 117 8.53 16.49 14.85
C PHE A 117 9.03 17.27 13.64
N THR A 118 10.35 17.38 13.43
CA THR A 118 10.93 18.13 12.31
C THR A 118 10.95 17.31 11.02
N HIS A 119 11.39 16.06 11.09
CA HIS A 119 11.48 15.17 9.92
C HIS A 119 10.32 14.18 9.78
N LEU A 120 9.58 13.88 10.86
CA LEU A 120 8.49 12.90 10.89
C LEU A 120 7.16 13.48 11.39
N SER A 121 6.91 14.76 11.11
CA SER A 121 5.71 15.50 11.53
C SER A 121 4.40 14.74 11.30
N CYS A 122 4.20 14.11 10.14
CA CYS A 122 2.99 13.32 9.86
C CYS A 122 2.81 12.12 10.82
N ARG A 123 3.91 11.45 11.21
CA ARG A 123 3.88 10.33 12.16
C ARG A 123 3.61 10.83 13.58
N ALA A 124 4.24 11.94 13.96
CA ALA A 124 4.04 12.56 15.27
C ALA A 124 2.60 13.07 15.44
N TRP A 125 2.06 13.78 14.45
CA TRP A 125 0.64 14.17 14.40
C TRP A 125 -0.30 12.97 14.37
N GLY A 126 0.07 11.90 13.67
CA GLY A 126 -0.66 10.63 13.69
C GLY A 126 -0.70 10.01 15.09
N CYS A 127 0.39 10.11 15.86
CA CYS A 127 0.48 9.64 17.24
C CYS A 127 -0.44 10.47 18.17
N LEU A 128 -0.35 11.80 18.10
CA LEU A 128 -1.19 12.73 18.87
C LEU A 128 -2.69 12.53 18.63
N ARG A 129 -3.10 12.27 17.38
CA ARG A 129 -4.51 11.94 17.05
C ARG A 129 -5.00 10.67 17.75
N LYS A 130 -4.15 9.64 17.84
CA LYS A 130 -4.51 8.37 18.50
C LYS A 130 -4.60 8.50 20.02
N LEU A 131 -3.91 9.48 20.61
CA LEU A 131 -4.00 9.80 22.04
C LEU A 131 -5.28 10.57 22.41
N GLY A 132 -6.15 10.88 21.44
CA GLY A 132 -7.41 11.61 21.69
C GLY A 132 -7.23 13.12 21.85
N ALA A 133 -5.99 13.64 21.85
CA ALA A 133 -5.71 15.08 21.93
C ALA A 133 -6.18 15.85 20.69
N ALA A 134 -6.29 15.14 19.56
CA ALA A 134 -6.86 15.67 18.33
C ALA A 134 -7.92 14.68 17.84
N ASN A 135 -9.06 14.63 18.54
CA ASN A 135 -10.29 14.24 17.86
C ASN A 135 -10.36 15.12 16.61
N PRO A 136 -10.39 14.55 15.39
CA PRO A 136 -10.72 15.39 14.25
C PRO A 136 -12.05 16.00 14.61
N VAL A 137 -12.09 17.34 14.72
CA VAL A 137 -13.36 18.03 14.60
C VAL A 137 -13.88 17.52 13.27
N VAL A 138 -14.87 16.63 13.31
CA VAL A 138 -15.54 16.16 12.11
C VAL A 138 -16.03 17.46 11.51
N ALA A 139 -15.35 17.90 10.44
CA ALA A 139 -15.72 19.13 9.79
C ALA A 139 -17.22 18.96 9.49
N PRO A 140 -18.07 19.87 10.00
CA PRO A 140 -19.50 19.76 9.77
C PRO A 140 -19.68 19.59 8.27
N ASP A 141 -20.55 18.65 7.87
CA ASP A 141 -20.77 18.34 6.45
C ASP A 141 -21.03 19.66 5.72
N VAL A 142 -20.02 20.11 4.97
CA VAL A 142 -20.08 21.44 4.38
C VAL A 142 -21.12 21.33 3.29
N LYS A 143 -22.29 21.97 3.50
CA LYS A 143 -23.43 21.95 2.57
C LYS A 143 -23.03 22.29 1.13
N VAL A 144 -21.92 23.00 0.95
CA VAL A 144 -21.38 23.39 -0.36
C VAL A 144 -20.10 22.62 -0.64
N LYS A 145 -20.18 21.65 -1.55
CA LYS A 145 -19.00 20.93 -2.06
C LYS A 145 -18.14 21.86 -2.92
N PRO A 146 -16.80 21.68 -2.95
CA PRO A 146 -15.91 22.44 -3.84
C PRO A 146 -16.38 22.43 -5.30
N ASP A 147 -16.92 21.30 -5.78
CA ASP A 147 -17.46 21.17 -7.14
C ASP A 147 -18.69 22.06 -7.38
N ALA A 148 -19.52 22.28 -6.35
CA ALA A 148 -20.66 23.20 -6.44
C ALA A 148 -20.19 24.65 -6.52
N ILE A 149 -19.12 25.01 -5.81
CA ILE A 149 -18.47 26.33 -5.90
C ILE A 149 -17.85 26.51 -7.29
N ALA A 150 -17.15 25.51 -7.81
CA ALA A 150 -16.56 25.54 -9.15
C ALA A 150 -17.64 25.64 -10.24
N ALA A 151 -18.73 24.88 -10.15
CA ALA A 151 -19.85 24.96 -11.08
C ALA A 151 -20.56 26.33 -11.03
N TYR A 152 -20.75 26.88 -9.83
CA TYR A 152 -21.29 28.23 -9.63
C TYR A 152 -20.35 29.30 -10.24
N LEU A 153 -19.05 29.18 -9.99
CA LEU A 153 -18.04 30.05 -10.59
C LEU A 153 -18.06 29.94 -12.11
N VAL A 154 -18.10 28.75 -12.70
CA VAL A 154 -18.17 28.57 -14.17
C VAL A 154 -19.48 29.12 -14.75
N GLY A 155 -20.61 28.93 -14.06
CA GLY A 155 -21.92 29.42 -14.47
C GLY A 155 -22.03 30.96 -14.43
N ASN A 156 -21.42 31.58 -13.43
CA ASN A 156 -21.43 33.03 -13.20
C ASN A 156 -20.21 33.76 -13.78
N SER A 157 -19.13 33.05 -14.10
CA SER A 157 -17.99 33.56 -14.85
C SER A 157 -18.33 33.65 -16.34
N LYS A 158 -19.45 34.32 -16.66
CA LYS A 158 -19.67 34.89 -17.99
C LYS A 158 -19.09 36.30 -18.02
N GLY A 159 -17.82 36.43 -17.63
CA GLY A 159 -17.04 37.55 -18.14
C GLY A 159 -16.95 37.40 -19.67
N PRO A 160 -16.96 38.48 -20.45
CA PRO A 160 -16.85 38.37 -21.89
C PRO A 160 -15.56 37.63 -22.24
N LEU A 161 -15.70 36.37 -22.65
CA LEU A 161 -14.60 35.58 -23.20
C LEU A 161 -14.13 36.32 -24.45
N ASN A 162 -12.95 36.95 -24.36
CA ASN A 162 -12.37 37.62 -25.50
C ASN A 162 -12.18 36.59 -26.62
N LYS A 163 -12.99 36.69 -27.67
CA LYS A 163 -12.97 35.76 -28.82
C LYS A 163 -11.58 35.71 -29.45
N GLN A 164 -10.86 36.83 -29.47
CA GLN A 164 -9.49 36.91 -29.99
C GLN A 164 -8.54 36.10 -29.12
N TYR A 165 -8.62 36.23 -27.79
CA TYR A 165 -7.80 35.44 -26.87
C TYR A 165 -8.05 33.92 -27.01
N LYS A 166 -9.31 33.51 -27.12
CA LYS A 166 -9.66 32.09 -27.33
C LYS A 166 -9.15 31.56 -28.68
N GLN A 167 -9.21 32.38 -29.73
CA GLN A 167 -8.67 32.04 -31.04
C GLN A 167 -7.13 31.95 -31.00
N GLU A 168 -6.47 32.87 -30.30
CA GLU A 168 -5.02 32.90 -30.10
C GLU A 168 -4.55 31.64 -29.37
N VAL A 169 -5.17 31.29 -28.23
CA VAL A 169 -4.82 30.05 -27.49
C VAL A 169 -5.01 28.81 -28.37
N LYS A 170 -6.09 28.74 -29.15
CA LYS A 170 -6.31 27.64 -30.10
C LYS A 170 -5.30 27.63 -31.26
N HIS A 171 -4.82 28.80 -31.69
CA HIS A 171 -3.81 28.91 -32.73
C HIS A 171 -2.45 28.47 -32.19
N GLN A 172 -2.07 28.92 -31.00
CA GLN A 172 -0.83 28.49 -30.33
C GLN A 172 -0.83 27.00 -30.04
N LEU A 173 -1.93 26.45 -29.53
CA LEU A 173 -2.05 25.00 -29.31
C LEU A 173 -1.84 24.23 -30.62
N ARG A 174 -2.51 24.64 -31.71
CA ARG A 174 -2.34 23.99 -33.02
C ARG A 174 -0.90 24.12 -33.51
N LYS A 175 -0.28 25.30 -33.37
CA LYS A 175 1.12 25.53 -33.75
C LYS A 175 2.06 24.61 -33.00
N VAL A 176 1.88 24.44 -31.69
CA VAL A 176 2.67 23.52 -30.86
C VAL A 176 2.44 22.06 -31.26
N MET A 177 1.19 21.67 -31.52
CA MET A 177 0.86 20.31 -31.97
C MET A 177 1.46 20.00 -33.34
N THR A 178 1.42 20.95 -34.29
CA THR A 178 2.01 20.78 -35.63
C THR A 178 3.53 20.89 -35.64
N ALA A 179 4.13 21.62 -34.70
CA ALA A 179 5.57 21.72 -34.53
C ALA A 179 6.17 20.56 -33.72
N CYS A 180 5.32 19.69 -33.16
CA CYS A 180 5.78 18.51 -32.43
C CYS A 180 6.36 17.51 -33.45
N PRO A 181 7.64 17.10 -33.33
CA PRO A 181 8.22 16.13 -34.23
C PRO A 181 7.48 14.79 -34.15
N GLU A 182 7.39 14.07 -35.27
CA GLU A 182 6.70 12.77 -35.36
C GLU A 182 7.23 11.73 -34.37
N SER A 183 8.51 11.81 -34.02
CA SER A 183 9.12 11.04 -32.93
C SER A 183 9.77 11.97 -31.90
N SER A 184 9.32 11.89 -30.65
CA SER A 184 9.98 12.49 -29.50
C SER A 184 10.91 11.49 -28.81
N ALA A 185 11.79 11.94 -27.91
CA ALA A 185 12.56 11.05 -27.05
C ALA A 185 11.69 10.13 -26.17
N LEU A 186 10.38 10.42 -26.02
CA LEU A 186 9.41 9.57 -25.32
C LEU A 186 8.78 8.50 -26.22
N SER A 187 9.03 8.56 -27.53
CA SER A 187 8.51 7.60 -28.51
C SER A 187 9.52 6.52 -28.90
N THR A 188 10.77 6.63 -28.43
CA THR A 188 11.80 5.60 -28.61
C THR A 188 11.56 4.43 -27.65
N HIS A 189 11.99 3.23 -28.06
CA HIS A 189 11.99 2.07 -27.18
C HIS A 189 12.96 2.28 -26.01
N PHE A 190 12.60 1.75 -24.83
CA PHE A 190 13.48 1.76 -23.67
C PHE A 190 14.74 0.93 -23.92
N SER A 191 15.89 1.41 -23.46
CA SER A 191 17.12 0.64 -23.51
C SER A 191 17.16 -0.41 -22.39
N SER A 192 17.95 -1.47 -22.58
CA SER A 192 18.18 -2.47 -21.53
C SER A 192 18.83 -1.85 -20.28
N GLU A 193 19.65 -0.81 -20.45
CA GLU A 193 20.30 -0.09 -19.35
C GLU A 193 19.31 0.77 -18.56
N GLU A 194 18.38 1.44 -19.26
CA GLU A 194 17.29 2.19 -18.62
C GLU A 194 16.39 1.26 -17.82
N LEU A 195 16.04 0.10 -18.39
CA LEU A 195 15.24 -0.91 -17.69
C LEU A 195 15.98 -1.46 -16.45
N ALA A 196 17.26 -1.77 -16.56
CA ALA A 196 18.07 -2.23 -15.43
C ALA A 196 18.16 -1.16 -14.33
N THR A 197 18.35 0.09 -14.71
CA THR A 197 18.40 1.23 -13.77
C THR A 197 17.05 1.44 -13.08
N ALA A 198 15.95 1.36 -13.83
CA ALA A 198 14.60 1.48 -13.28
C ALA A 198 14.27 0.33 -12.31
N LEU A 199 14.66 -0.90 -12.64
CA LEU A 199 14.49 -2.05 -11.75
C LEU A 199 15.31 -1.89 -10.47
N ALA A 200 16.57 -1.47 -10.57
CA ALA A 200 17.43 -1.21 -9.41
C ALA A 200 16.87 -0.10 -8.49
N ALA A 201 16.29 0.95 -9.07
CA ALA A 201 15.64 2.02 -8.32
C ALA A 201 14.35 1.57 -7.61
N THR A 202 13.74 0.47 -8.07
CA THR A 202 12.47 -0.02 -7.53
C THR A 202 12.68 -0.71 -6.17
N LYS A 203 12.14 -0.10 -5.11
CA LYS A 203 12.30 -0.58 -3.72
C LYS A 203 11.61 -1.93 -3.48
N LYS A 204 12.37 -2.89 -2.95
CA LYS A 204 11.89 -4.21 -2.51
C LYS A 204 10.99 -4.13 -1.27
N GLY A 205 10.14 -5.15 -1.06
CA GLY A 205 9.29 -5.26 0.13
C GLY A 205 8.15 -4.23 0.22
N LYS A 206 7.81 -3.57 -0.88
CA LYS A 206 6.66 -2.66 -0.96
C LYS A 206 5.37 -3.41 -1.30
N ALA A 207 4.24 -2.77 -1.00
CA ALA A 207 2.94 -3.32 -1.31
C ALA A 207 2.76 -3.42 -2.83
N ALA A 208 2.00 -4.43 -3.26
CA ALA A 208 1.61 -4.57 -4.64
C ALA A 208 0.69 -3.44 -5.11
N GLY A 209 0.76 -3.10 -6.40
CA GLY A 209 -0.13 -2.15 -7.04
C GLY A 209 -1.53 -2.70 -7.28
N LYS A 210 -2.30 -2.02 -8.14
CA LYS A 210 -3.65 -2.44 -8.55
C LYS A 210 -3.66 -3.80 -9.24
N ASP A 211 -2.57 -4.13 -9.90
CA ASP A 211 -2.27 -5.39 -10.58
C ASP A 211 -1.93 -6.54 -9.61
N GLY A 212 -1.71 -6.26 -8.33
CA GLY A 212 -1.46 -7.29 -7.32
C GLY A 212 -0.05 -7.92 -7.41
N ILE A 213 0.84 -7.35 -8.21
CA ILE A 213 2.24 -7.78 -8.33
C ILE A 213 3.12 -6.99 -7.36
N PRO A 214 3.85 -7.66 -6.43
CA PRO A 214 4.84 -7.00 -5.60
C PRO A 214 6.12 -6.72 -6.42
N PRO A 215 6.87 -5.63 -6.13
CA PRO A 215 8.09 -5.30 -6.85
C PRO A 215 9.12 -6.42 -6.88
N ASP A 216 9.18 -7.23 -5.83
CA ASP A 216 10.10 -8.37 -5.72
C ASP A 216 9.94 -9.37 -6.87
N PHE A 217 8.75 -9.51 -7.47
CA PHE A 217 8.58 -10.39 -8.64
C PHE A 217 9.34 -9.87 -9.84
N LEU A 218 9.40 -8.54 -10.01
CA LEU A 218 10.08 -7.89 -11.14
C LEU A 218 11.61 -8.04 -11.05
N HIS A 219 12.13 -8.15 -9.82
CA HIS A 219 13.56 -8.41 -9.57
C HIS A 219 13.97 -9.85 -9.90
N HIS A 220 13.02 -10.79 -10.01
CA HIS A 220 13.28 -12.23 -10.16
C HIS A 220 12.62 -12.83 -11.42
N LEU A 221 12.50 -12.04 -12.49
CA LEU A 221 11.90 -12.51 -13.75
C LEU A 221 12.87 -13.33 -14.63
N GLY A 222 14.17 -13.12 -14.44
CA GLY A 222 15.24 -13.74 -15.22
C GLY A 222 15.57 -12.99 -16.52
N PRO A 223 16.76 -13.22 -17.11
CA PRO A 223 17.29 -12.47 -18.24
C PRO A 223 16.41 -12.51 -19.50
N ARG A 224 15.64 -13.57 -19.73
CA ARG A 224 14.71 -13.64 -20.88
C ARG A 224 13.53 -12.67 -20.78
N ALA A 225 13.16 -12.27 -19.57
CA ALA A 225 12.08 -11.32 -19.35
C ALA A 225 12.52 -9.85 -19.46
N HIS A 226 13.83 -9.61 -19.44
CA HIS A 226 14.45 -8.29 -19.53
C HIS A 226 14.86 -7.92 -20.96
N LYS A 227 14.51 -8.76 -21.95
CA LYS A 227 14.73 -8.55 -23.38
C LYS A 227 13.42 -8.20 -24.07
#